data_AF-A0A0Q9PRP9-F1
#
_entry.id   AF-A0A0Q9PRP9-F1
#
_cell.length_a   1.000
_cell.length_b   1.000
_cell.length_c   1.000
_cell.angle_alpha   90.00
_cell.angle_beta   90.00
_cell.angle_gamma   90.00
#
_symmetry.space_group_name_H-M   'P 1'
#
loop_
_entity.id
_entity.type
_entity.pdbx_description
1 polymer ?
#
loop_
_entity_poly.entity_id
_entity_poly.type
_entity_poly.pdbx_seq_one_letter_code
_entity_poly.pdbx_strand_id
1 'polypeptide(L)'
;MSINDQTTKPSSSSKIKVILWGLLPLILLVAIITTVAKVGTGIENEPAAPIEVLNVEKITLNDEGIQVRVLNSGPEEITIAQVVVDGAFWNASFSPSDTLKRFEQGMIHIPYPWVQGDPHEVKLITSNGLIFLGEVAAAAATPVANGKLFWQYALIGFYVGVIPVGLGLLWYPFLRRFSVRGMHAILALTVGLLFFLVIDTFGEGFEMAAEAPGVFQGSGLVWFGALLSCLFLIAVDQSNERKLNSESYAGKRVANKIATGIGLHNFGEGLAIGSAFAVGEAALGTFLIIGFTLHNITEGVGIAAPLLKDRPSWKTFVNLALIAGGPAIIGTWAGGFIFNDTLAALFFGIGAGAILQVIYVISKMILKESEKKGLSPVSWLNFSGLTAGILIMYVTALMVKF
;
A
#
# COMPACT_ATOMS: atom_id res chain seq x y z
N MET A 1 -26.68 40.29 40.94
CA MET A 1 -25.52 40.77 40.16
C MET A 1 -25.50 39.95 38.88
N SER A 2 -26.04 40.52 37.80
CA SER A 2 -26.21 39.85 36.49
C SER A 2 -24.90 39.99 35.71
N ILE A 3 -24.27 38.87 35.36
CA ILE A 3 -23.11 38.86 34.45
C ILE A 3 -23.68 38.83 33.04
N ASN A 4 -23.56 39.98 32.38
CA ASN A 4 -24.02 40.21 31.02
C ASN A 4 -22.97 39.63 30.06
N ASP A 5 -23.28 38.49 29.45
CA ASP A 5 -22.41 37.82 28.49
C ASP A 5 -22.52 38.52 27.12
N GLN A 6 -21.70 39.55 26.90
CA GLN A 6 -21.62 40.24 25.61
C GLN A 6 -20.73 39.45 24.66
N THR A 7 -21.33 38.57 23.85
CA THR A 7 -20.69 38.02 22.65
C THR A 7 -20.50 39.14 21.63
N THR A 8 -19.32 39.76 21.63
CA THR A 8 -18.93 40.74 20.61
C THR A 8 -18.67 40.02 19.28
N LYS A 9 -19.49 40.28 18.26
CA LYS A 9 -19.20 39.87 16.88
C LYS A 9 -17.96 40.64 16.40
N PRO A 10 -16.92 39.99 15.85
CA PRO A 10 -15.72 40.70 15.42
C PRO A 10 -16.04 41.64 14.25
N SER A 11 -15.65 42.90 14.37
CA SER A 11 -15.78 43.93 13.32
C SER A 11 -14.97 43.54 12.07
N SER A 12 -15.36 44.00 10.87
CA SER A 12 -14.69 43.59 9.62
C SER A 12 -13.19 43.94 9.59
N SER A 13 -12.77 44.99 10.31
CA SER A 13 -11.38 45.38 10.55
C SER A 13 -10.56 44.29 11.27
N SER A 14 -11.17 43.58 12.23
CA SER A 14 -10.54 42.45 12.94
C SER A 14 -10.30 41.27 12.01
N LYS A 15 -11.25 40.96 11.11
CA LYS A 15 -11.11 39.86 10.13
C LYS A 15 -10.00 40.13 9.11
N ILE A 16 -9.88 41.37 8.63
CA ILE A 16 -8.83 41.78 7.70
C ILE A 16 -7.44 41.69 8.37
N LYS A 17 -7.32 42.12 9.63
CA LYS A 17 -6.07 41.96 10.38
C LYS A 17 -5.70 40.48 10.58
N VAL A 18 -6.65 39.62 10.92
CA VAL A 18 -6.38 38.18 11.08
C VAL A 18 -5.94 37.53 9.76
N ILE A 19 -6.57 37.87 8.64
CA ILE A 19 -6.17 37.37 7.32
C ILE A 19 -4.77 37.90 6.95
N LEU A 20 -4.48 39.18 7.19
CA LEU A 20 -3.15 39.76 6.95
C LEU A 20 -2.06 39.09 7.79
N TRP A 21 -2.30 38.86 9.08
CA TRP A 21 -1.36 38.17 9.96
C TRP A 21 -1.21 36.68 9.61
N GLY A 22 -2.24 36.04 9.04
CA GLY A 22 -2.16 34.68 8.52
C GLY A 22 -1.40 34.57 7.19
N LEU A 23 -1.49 35.59 6.33
CA LEU A 23 -0.81 35.63 5.03
C LEU A 23 0.63 36.16 5.11
N LEU A 24 0.94 37.01 6.09
CA LEU A 24 2.26 37.63 6.24
C LEU A 24 3.42 36.62 6.29
N PRO A 25 3.36 35.51 7.06
CA PRO A 25 4.41 34.49 7.05
C PRO A 25 4.59 33.83 5.67
N LEU A 26 3.49 33.62 4.93
CA LEU A 26 3.55 33.03 3.58
C LEU A 26 4.20 34.00 2.58
N ILE A 27 3.86 35.29 2.67
CA ILE A 27 4.46 36.34 1.85
C ILE A 27 5.95 36.49 2.15
N LEU A 28 6.33 36.49 3.44
CA LEU A 28 7.73 36.54 3.86
C LEU A 28 8.49 35.29 3.40
N LEU A 29 7.88 34.10 3.48
CA LEU A 29 8.48 32.87 2.97
C LEU A 29 8.72 32.95 1.45
N VAL A 30 7.73 33.37 0.67
CA VAL A 30 7.88 33.57 -0.79
C VAL A 30 8.96 34.61 -1.07
N ALA A 31 9.02 35.70 -0.32
CA ALA A 31 10.04 36.74 -0.48
C ALA A 31 11.45 36.18 -0.19
N ILE A 32 11.62 35.40 0.88
CA ILE A 32 12.90 34.76 1.22
C ILE A 32 13.29 33.75 0.13
N ILE A 33 12.39 32.85 -0.28
CA ILE A 33 12.65 31.86 -1.34
C ILE A 33 13.06 32.56 -2.63
N THR A 34 12.35 33.62 -3.02
CA THR A 34 12.66 34.39 -4.25
C THR A 34 14.00 35.11 -4.13
N THR A 35 14.33 35.64 -2.94
CA THR A 35 15.62 36.30 -2.70
C THR A 35 16.76 35.30 -2.79
N VAL A 36 16.63 34.13 -2.14
CA VAL A 36 17.63 33.06 -2.23
C VAL A 36 17.76 32.53 -3.66
N ALA A 37 16.65 32.35 -4.39
CA ALA A 37 16.67 31.87 -5.77
C ALA A 37 17.34 32.85 -6.74
N LYS A 38 17.26 34.17 -6.49
CA LYS A 38 17.84 35.21 -7.36
C LYS A 38 19.25 35.63 -6.97
N VAL A 39 19.50 35.75 -5.66
CA VAL A 39 20.76 36.26 -5.10
C VAL A 39 21.72 35.13 -4.75
N GLY A 40 21.23 33.89 -4.71
CA GLY A 40 21.98 32.75 -4.21
C GLY A 40 22.09 32.78 -2.68
N THR A 41 22.75 31.77 -2.12
CA THR A 41 23.02 31.67 -0.68
C THR A 41 24.29 32.42 -0.25
N GLY A 42 25.00 33.03 -1.20
CA GLY A 42 26.33 33.62 -0.99
C GLY A 42 27.46 32.58 -0.87
N ILE A 43 27.15 31.30 -1.08
CA ILE A 43 28.11 30.19 -1.12
C ILE A 43 28.15 29.69 -2.57
N GLU A 44 29.21 30.05 -3.29
CA GLU A 44 29.48 29.56 -4.64
C GLU A 44 30.25 28.24 -4.56
N ASN A 45 29.52 27.14 -4.40
CA ASN A 45 30.06 25.82 -4.67
C ASN A 45 29.32 25.30 -5.91
N GLU A 46 29.96 25.38 -7.08
CA GLU A 46 29.45 24.62 -8.22
C GLU A 46 29.51 23.13 -7.86
N PRO A 47 28.43 22.38 -8.06
CA PRO A 47 28.45 20.95 -7.80
C PRO A 47 29.55 20.32 -8.66
N ALA A 48 30.37 19.46 -8.04
CA ALA A 48 31.53 18.85 -8.70
C ALA A 48 31.17 18.02 -9.94
N ALA A 49 29.90 17.64 -10.08
CA ALA A 49 29.33 16.98 -11.26
C ALA A 49 27.84 17.35 -11.39
N PRO A 50 27.27 17.28 -12.61
CA PRO A 50 25.84 17.40 -12.83
C PRO A 50 25.06 16.37 -12.02
N ILE A 51 23.91 16.76 -11.47
CA ILE A 51 23.03 15.86 -10.73
C ILE A 51 22.08 15.23 -11.75
N GLU A 52 22.40 14.02 -12.21
CA GLU A 52 21.53 13.26 -13.10
C GLU A 52 20.84 12.14 -12.30
N VAL A 53 19.52 12.00 -12.48
CA VAL A 53 18.75 10.89 -11.91
C VAL A 53 17.81 10.35 -12.99
N LEU A 54 18.11 9.14 -13.46
CA LEU A 54 17.30 8.41 -14.42
C LEU A 54 16.74 7.15 -13.74
N ASN A 55 15.42 7.03 -13.68
CA ASN A 55 14.74 5.87 -13.13
C ASN A 55 14.28 4.96 -14.26
N VAL A 56 14.58 3.67 -14.17
CA VAL A 56 14.00 2.63 -15.03
C VAL A 56 12.64 2.26 -14.45
N GLU A 57 11.56 2.62 -15.15
CA GLU A 57 10.19 2.37 -14.66
C GLU A 57 9.66 0.99 -15.05
N LYS A 58 10.08 0.46 -16.21
CA LYS A 58 9.60 -0.83 -16.71
C LYS A 58 10.52 -1.38 -17.78
N ILE A 59 10.83 -2.67 -17.70
CA ILE A 59 11.47 -3.44 -18.77
C ILE A 59 10.42 -4.39 -19.37
N THR A 60 10.29 -4.39 -20.69
CA THR A 60 9.36 -5.23 -21.45
C THR A 60 10.16 -6.07 -22.43
N LEU A 61 9.89 -7.37 -22.46
CA LEU A 61 10.57 -8.37 -23.27
C LEU A 61 9.59 -8.92 -24.30
N ASN A 62 9.93 -8.81 -25.57
CA ASN A 62 9.13 -9.35 -26.67
C ASN A 62 10.03 -9.89 -27.80
N ASP A 63 9.42 -10.40 -28.87
CA ASP A 63 10.16 -10.97 -30.00
C ASP A 63 11.05 -9.95 -30.74
N GLU A 64 10.83 -8.65 -30.55
CA GLU A 64 11.63 -7.57 -31.13
C GLU A 64 12.84 -7.18 -30.26
N GLY A 65 12.86 -7.61 -28.99
CA GLY A 65 13.98 -7.44 -28.07
C GLY A 65 13.56 -6.91 -26.70
N ILE A 66 14.38 -6.00 -26.14
CA ILE A 66 14.17 -5.38 -24.83
C ILE A 66 13.68 -3.94 -25.04
N GLN A 67 12.56 -3.59 -24.41
CA GLN A 67 12.04 -2.22 -24.35
C GLN A 67 12.13 -1.70 -22.92
N VAL A 68 12.79 -0.56 -22.73
CA VAL A 68 13.01 0.04 -21.40
C VAL A 68 12.29 1.38 -21.34
N ARG A 69 11.35 1.51 -20.41
CA ARG A 69 10.71 2.78 -20.06
C ARG A 69 11.52 3.46 -18.96
N VAL A 70 11.88 4.71 -19.19
CA VAL A 70 12.68 5.51 -18.25
C VAL A 70 11.99 6.84 -17.94
N LEU A 71 12.28 7.38 -16.76
CA LEU A 71 11.86 8.70 -16.30
C LEU A 71 13.08 9.50 -15.85
N ASN A 72 13.25 10.71 -16.39
CA ASN A 72 14.20 11.66 -15.82
C ASN A 72 13.57 12.33 -14.58
N SER A 73 13.99 11.92 -13.38
CA SER A 73 13.56 12.51 -12.11
C SER A 73 14.55 13.54 -11.56
N GLY A 74 15.65 13.78 -12.28
CA GLY A 74 16.69 14.74 -11.95
C GLY A 74 16.26 16.20 -12.11
N PRO A 75 17.07 17.15 -11.60
CA PRO A 75 16.82 18.59 -11.75
C PRO A 75 17.05 19.12 -13.17
N GLU A 76 17.90 18.46 -13.96
CA GLU A 76 18.35 18.90 -15.29
C GLU A 76 17.95 17.90 -16.38
N GLU A 77 18.13 18.28 -17.65
CA GLU A 77 17.95 17.35 -18.77
C GLU A 77 19.07 16.31 -18.82
N ILE A 78 18.76 15.10 -19.29
CA ILE A 78 19.70 13.98 -19.37
C ILE A 78 19.72 13.47 -20.80
N THR A 79 20.90 13.28 -21.37
CA THR A 79 21.09 12.62 -22.67
C THR A 79 21.71 11.25 -22.46
N ILE A 80 21.04 10.21 -22.96
CA ILE A 80 21.52 8.82 -22.94
C ILE A 80 22.42 8.63 -24.16
N ALA A 81 23.71 8.45 -23.95
CA ALA A 81 24.71 8.35 -25.01
C ALA A 81 24.94 6.91 -25.49
N GLN A 82 24.88 5.94 -24.59
CA GLN A 82 25.14 4.53 -24.91
C GLN A 82 24.24 3.59 -24.12
N VAL A 83 23.95 2.43 -24.73
CA VAL A 83 23.22 1.32 -24.11
C VAL A 83 24.09 0.07 -24.15
N VAL A 84 24.18 -0.62 -23.02
CA VAL A 84 24.89 -1.89 -22.87
C VAL A 84 23.92 -2.94 -22.37
N VAL A 85 23.93 -4.13 -22.96
CA VAL A 85 23.20 -5.30 -22.47
C VAL A 85 24.20 -6.43 -22.27
N ASP A 86 24.25 -6.99 -21.07
CA ASP A 86 25.14 -8.10 -20.68
C ASP A 86 26.62 -7.87 -21.05
N GLY A 87 27.08 -6.62 -20.88
CA GLY A 87 28.46 -6.20 -21.14
C GLY A 87 28.79 -5.89 -22.61
N ALA A 88 27.83 -6.01 -23.54
CA ALA A 88 28.00 -5.64 -24.94
C ALA A 88 27.29 -4.32 -25.28
N PHE A 89 27.90 -3.48 -26.11
CA PHE A 89 27.27 -2.25 -26.62
C PHE A 89 26.23 -2.58 -27.69
N TRP A 90 25.06 -1.93 -27.61
CA TRP A 90 23.97 -2.11 -28.56
C TRP A 90 23.49 -0.78 -29.13
N ASN A 91 23.14 -0.78 -30.42
CA ASN A 91 22.37 0.32 -31.00
C ASN A 91 20.94 0.23 -30.47
N ALA A 92 20.44 1.33 -29.92
CA ALA A 92 19.07 1.45 -29.45
C ALA A 92 18.35 2.59 -30.18
N SER A 93 17.03 2.51 -30.28
CA SER A 93 16.20 3.62 -30.73
C SER A 93 15.46 4.25 -29.55
N PHE A 94 15.31 5.57 -29.60
CA PHE A 94 14.75 6.36 -28.51
C PHE A 94 13.47 7.05 -28.98
N SER A 95 12.45 7.04 -28.14
CA SER A 95 11.19 7.73 -28.38
C SER A 95 10.74 8.45 -27.10
N PRO A 96 10.51 9.78 -27.11
CA PRO A 96 10.55 10.67 -28.27
C PRO A 96 11.98 11.08 -28.72
N SER A 97 12.96 10.99 -27.83
CA SER A 97 14.35 11.43 -28.03
C SER A 97 15.28 10.68 -27.06
N ASP A 98 16.59 10.68 -27.35
CA ASP A 98 17.65 10.22 -26.43
C ASP A 98 17.93 11.21 -25.29
N THR A 99 17.41 12.44 -25.43
CA THR A 99 17.50 13.51 -24.46
C THR A 99 16.14 13.74 -23.81
N LEU A 100 16.09 13.59 -22.49
CA LEU A 100 14.87 13.69 -21.68
C LEU A 100 14.95 14.92 -20.78
N LYS A 101 13.95 15.80 -20.87
CA LYS A 101 13.77 16.91 -19.93
C LYS A 101 13.38 16.39 -18.56
N ARG A 102 13.48 17.26 -17.55
CA ARG A 102 12.99 16.96 -16.20
C ARG A 102 11.51 16.52 -16.25
N PHE A 103 11.24 15.36 -15.64
CA PHE A 103 9.96 14.64 -15.63
C PHE A 103 9.46 14.13 -16.98
N GLU A 104 10.30 14.12 -18.01
CA GLU A 104 9.98 13.50 -19.28
C GLU A 104 10.23 11.99 -19.20
N GLN A 105 9.27 11.23 -19.75
CA GLN A 105 9.39 9.79 -19.92
C GLN A 105 9.89 9.47 -21.32
N GLY A 106 10.74 8.44 -21.42
CA GLY A 106 11.28 7.94 -22.69
C GLY A 106 11.13 6.43 -22.80
N MET A 107 11.03 5.95 -24.03
CA MET A 107 11.06 4.53 -24.40
C MET A 107 12.32 4.25 -25.21
N ILE A 108 13.11 3.28 -24.73
CA ILE A 108 14.34 2.80 -25.36
C ILE A 108 14.07 1.41 -25.91
N HIS A 109 14.24 1.22 -27.22
CA HIS A 109 14.08 -0.09 -27.86
C HIS A 109 15.46 -0.64 -28.23
N ILE A 110 15.76 -1.83 -27.73
CA ILE A 110 17.04 -2.50 -27.89
C ILE A 110 16.76 -3.81 -28.63
N PRO A 111 17.25 -4.00 -29.87
CA PRO A 111 17.02 -5.20 -30.66
C PRO A 111 17.89 -6.37 -30.17
N TYR A 112 17.68 -6.78 -28.92
CA TYR A 112 18.47 -7.79 -28.22
C TYR A 112 17.77 -9.15 -28.23
N PRO A 113 18.42 -10.23 -28.70
CA PRO A 113 17.85 -11.57 -28.73
C PRO A 113 17.97 -12.24 -27.34
N TRP A 114 17.13 -11.82 -26.40
CA TRP A 114 17.08 -12.39 -25.05
C TRP A 114 16.65 -13.86 -25.07
N VAL A 115 17.03 -14.60 -24.01
CA VAL A 115 16.72 -16.03 -23.87
C VAL A 115 15.87 -16.23 -22.62
N GLN A 116 14.80 -17.02 -22.74
CA GLN A 116 13.88 -17.25 -21.63
C GLN A 116 14.60 -17.92 -20.44
N GLY A 117 14.46 -17.32 -19.26
CA GLY A 117 15.04 -17.77 -17.99
C GLY A 117 16.41 -17.17 -17.68
N ASP A 118 17.09 -16.55 -18.65
CA ASP A 118 18.39 -15.94 -18.42
C ASP A 118 18.23 -14.58 -17.70
N PRO A 119 19.12 -14.24 -16.76
CA PRO A 119 19.19 -12.91 -16.20
C PRO A 119 19.80 -11.94 -17.22
N HIS A 120 19.29 -10.71 -17.29
CA HIS A 120 19.84 -9.66 -18.14
C HIS A 120 20.07 -8.37 -17.37
N GLU A 121 21.18 -7.70 -17.67
CA GLU A 121 21.54 -6.40 -17.12
C GLU A 121 21.61 -5.36 -18.26
N VAL A 122 20.76 -4.33 -18.18
CA VAL A 122 20.76 -3.19 -19.11
C VAL A 122 21.41 -1.99 -18.43
N LYS A 123 22.50 -1.46 -19.01
CA LYS A 123 23.17 -0.23 -18.56
C LYS A 123 22.89 0.90 -19.52
N LEU A 124 22.41 2.01 -18.98
CA LEU A 124 22.22 3.27 -19.68
C LEU A 124 23.32 4.23 -19.25
N ILE A 125 24.16 4.64 -20.21
CA ILE A 125 25.30 5.53 -19.95
C ILE A 125 24.96 6.91 -20.51
N THR A 126 25.04 7.95 -19.67
CA THR A 126 24.75 9.32 -20.07
C THR A 126 25.93 9.99 -20.77
N SER A 127 25.71 11.14 -21.42
CA SER A 127 26.77 11.96 -22.01
C SER A 127 27.81 12.42 -20.99
N ASN A 128 27.44 12.52 -19.71
CA ASN A 128 28.34 12.82 -18.60
C ASN A 128 29.01 11.58 -17.98
N GLY A 129 28.75 10.38 -18.52
CA GLY A 129 29.38 9.13 -18.11
C GLY A 129 28.79 8.48 -16.85
N LEU A 130 27.62 8.93 -16.38
CA LEU A 130 26.89 8.26 -15.30
C LEU A 130 26.17 7.01 -15.84
N ILE A 131 26.08 5.99 -14.98
CA ILE A 131 25.53 4.68 -15.33
C ILE A 131 24.26 4.43 -14.51
N PHE A 132 23.18 4.13 -15.20
CA PHE A 132 21.91 3.71 -14.62
C PHE A 132 21.61 2.27 -15.04
N LEU A 133 21.19 1.45 -14.07
CA LEU A 133 20.99 0.01 -14.26
C LEU A 133 19.50 -0.31 -14.33
N GLY A 134 19.15 -1.22 -15.23
CA GLY A 134 17.89 -1.94 -15.24
C GLY A 134 18.17 -3.43 -15.26
N GLU A 135 17.66 -4.16 -14.26
CA GLU A 135 17.91 -5.59 -14.12
C GLU A 135 16.65 -6.38 -14.45
N VAL A 136 16.85 -7.55 -15.07
CA VAL A 136 15.86 -8.58 -15.27
C VAL A 136 16.40 -9.85 -14.64
N ALA A 137 15.87 -10.24 -13.48
CA ALA A 137 16.38 -11.40 -12.75
C ALA A 137 16.16 -12.73 -13.49
N ALA A 138 15.05 -12.85 -14.22
CA ALA A 138 14.76 -14.00 -15.07
C ALA A 138 13.89 -13.56 -16.26
N ALA A 139 14.45 -13.61 -17.46
CA ALA A 139 13.77 -13.13 -18.66
C ALA A 139 12.57 -14.00 -19.02
N ALA A 140 11.41 -13.37 -19.19
CA ALA A 140 10.22 -14.01 -19.73
C ALA A 140 9.47 -13.03 -20.62
N ALA A 141 8.84 -13.54 -21.68
CA ALA A 141 8.02 -12.71 -22.57
C ALA A 141 6.98 -11.94 -21.74
N THR A 142 7.01 -10.61 -21.84
CA THR A 142 6.09 -9.76 -21.09
C THR A 142 4.67 -10.01 -21.59
N PRO A 143 3.71 -10.34 -20.69
CA PRO A 143 2.35 -10.64 -21.11
C PRO A 143 1.69 -9.45 -21.82
N VAL A 144 1.10 -9.71 -23.00
CA VAL A 144 0.33 -8.70 -23.74
C VAL A 144 -1.10 -8.64 -23.19
N ALA A 145 -1.57 -7.44 -22.86
CA ALA A 145 -2.91 -7.22 -22.36
C ALA A 145 -3.98 -7.73 -23.35
N ASN A 146 -4.78 -8.70 -22.90
CA ASN A 146 -5.87 -9.27 -23.68
C ASN A 146 -6.99 -9.78 -22.74
N GLY A 147 -8.14 -10.13 -23.31
CA GLY A 147 -9.30 -10.59 -22.52
C GLY A 147 -9.04 -11.87 -21.71
N LYS A 148 -8.17 -12.76 -22.18
CA LYS A 148 -7.79 -13.98 -21.44
C LYS A 148 -6.95 -13.63 -20.21
N LEU A 149 -5.94 -12.77 -20.37
CA LEU A 149 -5.08 -12.31 -19.27
C LEU A 149 -5.88 -11.52 -18.22
N PHE A 150 -6.81 -10.67 -18.67
CA PHE A 150 -7.74 -9.96 -17.79
C PHE A 150 -8.53 -10.94 -16.89
N TRP A 151 -9.08 -12.01 -17.46
CA TRP A 151 -9.77 -13.05 -16.69
C TRP A 151 -8.84 -13.88 -15.79
N GLN A 152 -7.62 -14.15 -16.23
CA GLN A 152 -6.64 -14.88 -15.42
C GLN A 152 -6.27 -14.10 -14.16
N TYR A 153 -6.00 -12.79 -14.27
CA TYR A 153 -5.77 -11.93 -13.12
C TYR A 153 -7.00 -11.87 -12.19
N ALA A 154 -8.20 -11.76 -12.76
CA ALA A 154 -9.43 -11.80 -11.97
C ALA A 154 -9.57 -13.10 -11.16
N LEU A 155 -9.23 -14.23 -11.79
CA LEU A 155 -9.28 -15.53 -11.17
C LEU A 155 -8.23 -15.68 -10.06
N ILE A 156 -7.02 -15.16 -10.27
CA ILE A 156 -5.96 -15.11 -9.26
C ILE A 156 -6.43 -14.30 -8.04
N GLY A 157 -6.91 -13.06 -8.24
CA GLY A 157 -7.42 -12.24 -7.15
C GLY A 157 -8.61 -12.89 -6.42
N PHE A 158 -9.46 -13.63 -7.14
CA PHE A 158 -10.55 -14.40 -6.52
C PHE A 158 -10.05 -15.57 -5.65
N TYR A 159 -9.05 -16.32 -6.12
CA TYR A 159 -8.43 -17.42 -5.37
C TYR A 159 -7.62 -16.94 -4.18
N VAL A 160 -6.98 -15.78 -4.27
CA VAL A 160 -6.15 -15.23 -3.20
C VAL A 160 -6.97 -14.44 -2.19
N GLY A 161 -8.00 -13.69 -2.62
CA GLY A 161 -8.79 -12.87 -1.72
C GLY A 161 -10.10 -13.55 -1.28
N VAL A 162 -11.05 -13.67 -2.22
CA VAL A 162 -12.46 -14.00 -1.88
C VAL A 162 -12.61 -15.39 -1.28
N ILE A 163 -11.99 -16.40 -1.90
CA ILE A 163 -12.10 -17.79 -1.44
C ILE A 163 -11.53 -17.97 -0.03
N PRO A 164 -10.26 -17.66 0.26
CA PRO A 164 -9.66 -17.92 1.55
C PRO A 164 -10.32 -17.11 2.68
N VAL A 165 -10.68 -15.84 2.45
CA VAL A 165 -11.47 -15.08 3.43
C VAL A 165 -12.81 -15.78 3.70
N GLY A 166 -13.48 -16.24 2.64
CA GLY A 166 -14.69 -17.06 2.74
C GLY A 166 -14.49 -18.33 3.57
N LEU A 167 -13.39 -19.07 3.35
CA LEU A 167 -13.03 -20.26 4.12
C LEU A 167 -12.78 -19.93 5.60
N GLY A 168 -12.12 -18.81 5.89
CA GLY A 168 -11.95 -18.33 7.27
C GLY A 168 -13.28 -18.01 7.95
N LEU A 169 -14.21 -17.37 7.23
CA LEU A 169 -15.56 -17.08 7.73
C LEU A 169 -16.37 -18.34 8.06
N LEU A 170 -16.10 -19.48 7.40
CA LEU A 170 -16.75 -20.76 7.71
C LEU A 170 -16.43 -21.29 9.12
N TRP A 171 -15.43 -20.73 9.81
CA TRP A 171 -15.12 -21.08 11.19
C TRP A 171 -16.13 -20.48 12.19
N TYR A 172 -17.00 -19.57 11.76
CA TYR A 172 -18.01 -18.92 12.60
C TYR A 172 -18.82 -19.88 13.52
N PRO A 173 -19.38 -21.01 13.04
CA PRO A 173 -20.16 -21.91 13.89
C PRO A 173 -19.32 -22.58 14.99
N PHE A 174 -18.04 -22.82 14.73
CA PHE A 174 -17.10 -23.36 15.70
C PHE A 174 -16.75 -22.31 16.76
N LEU A 175 -16.43 -21.09 16.34
CA LEU A 175 -16.09 -19.97 17.22
C LEU A 175 -17.22 -19.59 18.20
N ARG A 176 -18.48 -19.86 17.83
CA ARG A 176 -19.65 -19.54 18.67
C ARG A 176 -19.77 -20.44 19.92
N ARG A 177 -18.97 -21.51 20.02
CA ARG A 177 -19.00 -22.44 21.16
C ARG A 177 -18.20 -21.95 22.38
N PHE A 178 -17.41 -20.89 22.23
CA PHE A 178 -16.52 -20.42 23.28
C PHE A 178 -17.22 -19.50 24.30
N SER A 179 -16.72 -19.51 25.54
CA SER A 179 -17.18 -18.61 26.61
C SER A 179 -16.82 -17.15 26.33
N VAL A 180 -17.35 -16.20 27.10
CA VAL A 180 -17.00 -14.77 26.97
C VAL A 180 -15.48 -14.53 27.07
N ARG A 181 -14.81 -15.22 28.00
CA ARG A 181 -13.34 -15.13 28.14
C ARG A 181 -12.63 -15.72 26.91
N GLY A 182 -13.16 -16.82 26.35
CA GLY A 182 -12.67 -17.39 25.11
C GLY A 182 -12.86 -16.46 23.91
N MET A 183 -14.00 -15.76 23.81
CA MET A 183 -14.22 -14.75 22.78
C MET A 183 -13.23 -13.58 22.89
N HIS A 184 -12.90 -13.11 24.11
CA HIS A 184 -11.87 -12.08 24.31
C HIS A 184 -10.48 -12.58 23.89
N ALA A 185 -10.14 -13.84 24.18
CA ALA A 185 -8.90 -14.45 23.71
C ALA A 185 -8.84 -14.57 22.18
N ILE A 186 -9.95 -14.92 21.53
CA ILE A 186 -10.05 -14.98 20.06
C ILE A 186 -9.90 -13.57 19.45
N LEU A 187 -10.56 -12.56 20.02
CA LEU A 187 -10.40 -11.17 19.55
C LEU A 187 -8.97 -10.66 19.77
N ALA A 188 -8.33 -11.02 20.89
CA ALA A 188 -6.93 -10.70 21.13
C ALA A 188 -6.00 -11.42 20.13
N LEU A 189 -6.31 -12.68 19.78
CA LEU A 189 -5.64 -13.40 18.69
C LEU A 189 -5.79 -12.65 17.38
N THR A 190 -6.98 -12.17 17.02
CA THR A 190 -7.17 -11.33 15.83
C THR A 190 -6.33 -10.06 15.87
N VAL A 191 -6.23 -9.38 17.03
CA VAL A 191 -5.33 -8.22 17.17
C VAL A 191 -3.87 -8.62 16.95
N GLY A 192 -3.43 -9.78 17.44
CA GLY A 192 -2.10 -10.31 17.18
C GLY A 192 -1.83 -10.59 15.71
N LEU A 193 -2.79 -11.23 15.01
CA LEU A 193 -2.71 -11.47 13.56
C LEU A 193 -2.55 -10.14 12.80
N LEU A 194 -3.45 -9.18 13.06
CA LEU A 194 -3.45 -7.87 12.40
C LEU A 194 -2.21 -7.03 12.74
N PHE A 195 -1.66 -7.17 13.95
CA PHE A 195 -0.43 -6.47 14.33
C PHE A 195 0.75 -6.91 13.46
N PHE A 196 0.91 -8.22 13.25
CA PHE A 196 1.92 -8.72 12.32
C PHE A 196 1.67 -8.18 10.90
N LEU A 197 0.41 -8.22 10.45
CA LEU A 197 0.02 -7.74 9.12
C LEU A 197 0.39 -6.28 8.88
N VAL A 198 0.23 -5.41 9.88
CA VAL A 198 0.66 -4.00 9.79
C VAL A 198 2.16 -3.90 9.54
N ILE A 199 2.98 -4.67 10.26
CA ILE A 199 4.44 -4.63 10.10
C ILE A 199 4.83 -5.08 8.70
N ASP A 200 4.22 -6.16 8.23
CA ASP A 200 4.45 -6.71 6.90
C ASP A 200 4.06 -5.71 5.80
N THR A 201 2.85 -5.13 5.90
CA THR A 201 2.35 -4.12 4.96
C THR A 201 3.26 -2.88 4.91
N PHE A 202 3.81 -2.46 6.05
CA PHE A 202 4.80 -1.38 6.07
C PHE A 202 6.09 -1.79 5.38
N GLY A 203 6.58 -3.02 5.61
CA GLY A 203 7.76 -3.57 4.95
C GLY A 203 7.61 -3.52 3.43
N GLU A 204 6.54 -4.10 2.89
CA GLU A 204 6.23 -4.09 1.46
C GLU A 204 6.10 -2.65 0.92
N GLY A 205 5.42 -1.77 1.65
CA GLY A 205 5.30 -0.36 1.27
C GLY A 205 6.64 0.35 1.18
N PHE A 206 7.58 0.06 2.10
CA PHE A 206 8.92 0.66 2.08
C PHE A 206 9.84 0.07 1.02
N GLU A 207 9.68 -1.21 0.68
CA GLU A 207 10.37 -1.83 -0.45
C GLU A 207 9.95 -1.15 -1.76
N MET A 208 8.64 -1.00 -2.01
CA MET A 208 8.13 -0.26 -3.19
C MET A 208 8.58 1.21 -3.16
N ALA A 209 8.61 1.83 -1.98
CA ALA A 209 9.06 3.20 -1.83
C ALA A 209 10.55 3.41 -2.15
N ALA A 210 11.39 2.38 -2.00
CA ALA A 210 12.80 2.44 -2.32
C ALA A 210 13.04 2.42 -3.84
N GLU A 211 12.21 1.70 -4.58
CA GLU A 211 12.23 1.64 -6.05
C GLU A 211 11.58 2.88 -6.70
N ALA A 212 10.67 3.55 -5.98
CA ALA A 212 9.99 4.75 -6.47
C ALA A 212 10.98 5.91 -6.74
N PRO A 213 10.76 6.73 -7.80
CA PRO A 213 11.58 7.90 -8.05
C PRO A 213 11.68 8.82 -6.84
N GLY A 214 12.90 9.14 -6.41
CA GLY A 214 13.16 9.82 -5.13
C GLY A 214 12.45 11.18 -4.99
N VAL A 215 12.14 11.84 -6.10
CA VAL A 215 11.34 13.08 -6.13
C VAL A 215 9.98 12.94 -5.43
N PHE A 216 9.36 11.76 -5.48
CA PHE A 216 8.05 11.51 -4.91
C PHE A 216 8.07 11.20 -3.42
N GLN A 217 9.26 11.06 -2.80
CA GLN A 217 9.43 10.72 -1.40
C GLN A 217 8.59 9.48 -1.01
N GLY A 218 8.83 8.34 -1.67
CA GLY A 218 8.02 7.13 -1.51
C GLY A 218 7.76 6.75 -0.06
N SER A 219 8.77 6.82 0.81
CA SER A 219 8.64 6.50 2.24
C SER A 219 7.77 7.51 2.98
N GLY A 220 7.76 8.77 2.56
CA GLY A 220 6.79 9.78 2.99
C GLY A 220 5.37 9.39 2.58
N LEU A 221 5.15 8.93 1.34
CA LEU A 221 3.83 8.48 0.88
C LEU A 221 3.27 7.32 1.69
N VAL A 222 4.12 6.34 2.08
CA VAL A 222 3.72 5.24 2.96
C VAL A 222 3.20 5.77 4.29
N TRP A 223 3.97 6.64 4.96
CA TRP A 223 3.56 7.21 6.25
C TRP A 223 2.32 8.11 6.16
N PHE A 224 2.25 8.98 5.15
CA PHE A 224 1.10 9.85 4.94
C PHE A 224 -0.15 9.04 4.60
N GLY A 225 -0.03 8.04 3.73
CA GLY A 225 -1.10 7.11 3.39
C GLY A 225 -1.64 6.41 4.64
N ALA A 226 -0.75 5.87 5.48
CA ALA A 226 -1.13 5.19 6.72
C ALA A 226 -1.82 6.11 7.72
N LEU A 227 -1.23 7.28 7.97
CA LEU A 227 -1.78 8.24 8.93
C LEU A 227 -3.15 8.76 8.47
N LEU A 228 -3.25 9.24 7.23
CA LEU A 228 -4.48 9.82 6.71
C LEU A 228 -5.60 8.78 6.58
N SER A 229 -5.29 7.57 6.12
CA SER A 229 -6.25 6.46 6.06
C SER A 229 -6.78 6.10 7.45
N CYS A 230 -5.88 5.91 8.43
CA CYS A 230 -6.25 5.59 9.80
C CYS A 230 -7.16 6.68 10.40
N LEU A 231 -6.74 7.95 10.33
CA LEU A 231 -7.49 9.08 10.87
C LEU A 231 -8.83 9.27 10.16
N PHE A 232 -8.86 9.14 8.83
CA PHE A 232 -10.09 9.23 8.04
C PHE A 232 -11.10 8.16 8.48
N LEU A 233 -10.67 6.90 8.59
CA LEU A 233 -11.55 5.80 9.01
C LEU A 233 -12.03 5.96 10.46
N ILE A 234 -11.18 6.48 11.36
CA ILE A 234 -11.60 6.85 12.72
C ILE A 234 -12.65 7.97 12.69
N ALA A 235 -12.44 9.02 11.87
CA ALA A 235 -13.36 10.14 11.77
C ALA A 235 -14.71 9.73 11.19
N VAL A 236 -14.72 8.87 10.15
CA VAL A 236 -15.92 8.26 9.59
C VAL A 236 -16.65 7.43 10.65
N ASP A 237 -15.92 6.64 11.43
CA ASP A 237 -16.50 5.82 12.49
C ASP A 237 -17.22 6.67 13.55
N GLN A 238 -16.52 7.66 14.11
CA GLN A 238 -17.08 8.53 15.15
C GLN A 238 -18.26 9.36 14.63
N SER A 239 -18.23 9.76 13.36
CA SER A 239 -19.33 10.50 12.73
C SER A 239 -20.58 9.65 12.56
N ASN A 240 -20.40 8.36 12.24
CA ASN A 240 -21.50 7.41 12.10
C ASN A 240 -22.07 6.97 13.45
N GLU A 241 -21.24 6.83 14.49
CA GLU A 241 -21.70 6.54 15.86
C GLU A 241 -22.63 7.63 16.41
N ARG A 242 -22.41 8.90 16.06
CA ARG A 242 -23.30 10.01 16.45
C ARG A 242 -24.68 9.97 15.78
N LYS A 243 -24.81 9.31 14.63
CA LYS A 243 -26.06 9.28 13.84
C LYS A 243 -26.94 8.05 14.12
N LEU A 244 -26.37 6.96 14.65
CA LEU A 244 -27.05 5.67 14.75
C LEU A 244 -27.10 5.17 16.22
N ASN A 245 -28.20 5.46 16.91
CA ASN A 245 -28.51 4.99 18.28
C ASN A 245 -28.98 3.52 18.32
N SER A 246 -28.32 2.59 17.63
CA SER A 246 -28.72 1.17 17.64
C SER A 246 -27.59 0.25 18.08
N GLU A 247 -27.69 -0.27 19.31
CA GLU A 247 -26.84 -1.37 19.81
C GLU A 247 -27.05 -2.68 19.03
N SER A 248 -28.17 -2.83 18.32
CA SER A 248 -28.63 -4.08 17.69
C SER A 248 -27.78 -4.56 16.50
N TYR A 249 -26.88 -3.72 15.97
CA TYR A 249 -26.01 -4.03 14.82
C TYR A 249 -24.51 -3.86 15.11
N ALA A 250 -24.11 -3.83 16.39
CA ALA A 250 -22.72 -3.56 16.76
C ALA A 250 -21.73 -4.57 16.17
N GLY A 251 -22.04 -5.88 16.20
CA GLY A 251 -21.17 -6.94 15.67
C GLY A 251 -20.97 -6.85 14.16
N LYS A 252 -22.08 -6.86 13.39
CA LYS A 252 -22.05 -6.67 11.93
C LYS A 252 -21.33 -5.39 11.48
N ARG A 253 -21.50 -4.27 12.20
CA ARG A 253 -20.82 -3.01 11.89
C ARG A 253 -19.31 -3.14 12.07
N VAL A 254 -18.86 -3.75 13.16
CA VAL A 254 -17.44 -4.01 13.39
C VAL A 254 -16.89 -4.98 12.34
N ALA A 255 -17.60 -6.07 12.03
CA ALA A 255 -17.19 -7.01 10.99
C ALA A 255 -17.04 -6.35 9.60
N ASN A 256 -17.97 -5.48 9.20
CA ASN A 256 -17.85 -4.72 7.95
C ASN A 256 -16.61 -3.81 7.94
N LYS A 257 -16.28 -3.14 9.05
CA LYS A 257 -15.07 -2.31 9.14
C LYS A 257 -13.81 -3.15 9.01
N ILE A 258 -13.76 -4.29 9.72
CA ILE A 258 -12.64 -5.23 9.62
C ILE A 258 -12.50 -5.69 8.17
N ALA A 259 -13.60 -6.13 7.54
CA ALA A 259 -13.61 -6.55 6.15
C ALA A 259 -13.17 -5.45 5.17
N THR A 260 -13.56 -4.18 5.39
CA THR A 260 -13.12 -3.06 4.55
C THR A 260 -11.63 -2.76 4.75
N GLY A 261 -11.13 -2.77 5.99
CA GLY A 261 -9.71 -2.54 6.27
C GLY A 261 -8.83 -3.63 5.66
N ILE A 262 -9.23 -4.89 5.83
CA ILE A 262 -8.61 -6.05 5.16
C ILE A 262 -8.72 -5.90 3.65
N GLY A 263 -9.88 -5.55 3.10
CA GLY A 263 -10.02 -5.35 1.65
C GLY A 263 -9.05 -4.33 1.06
N LEU A 264 -8.77 -3.24 1.77
CA LEU A 264 -7.74 -2.30 1.32
C LEU A 264 -6.32 -2.89 1.37
N HIS A 265 -6.03 -3.79 2.30
CA HIS A 265 -4.78 -4.55 2.34
C HIS A 265 -4.69 -5.56 1.20
N ASN A 266 -5.74 -6.38 0.98
CA ASN A 266 -5.77 -7.37 -0.11
C ASN A 266 -5.70 -6.73 -1.49
N PHE A 267 -6.07 -5.45 -1.64
CA PHE A 267 -5.79 -4.69 -2.85
C PHE A 267 -4.27 -4.58 -3.11
N GLY A 268 -3.47 -4.32 -2.08
CA GLY A 268 -2.01 -4.29 -2.15
C GLY A 268 -1.40 -5.66 -2.50
N GLU A 269 -1.89 -6.74 -1.88
CA GLU A 269 -1.50 -8.11 -2.25
C GLU A 269 -1.79 -8.41 -3.72
N GLY A 270 -2.99 -8.04 -4.17
CA GLY A 270 -3.36 -8.17 -5.57
C GLY A 270 -2.41 -7.39 -6.47
N LEU A 271 -2.04 -6.16 -6.08
CA LEU A 271 -1.10 -5.33 -6.81
C LEU A 271 0.27 -6.01 -6.95
N ALA A 272 0.82 -6.55 -5.86
CA ALA A 272 2.10 -7.25 -5.83
C ALA A 272 2.08 -8.54 -6.68
N ILE A 273 1.01 -9.32 -6.61
CA ILE A 273 0.86 -10.51 -7.45
C ILE A 273 0.76 -10.12 -8.93
N GLY A 274 -0.09 -9.14 -9.24
CA GLY A 274 -0.29 -8.65 -10.60
C GLY A 274 1.01 -8.12 -11.21
N SER A 275 1.79 -7.36 -10.43
CA SER A 275 3.08 -6.82 -10.88
C SER A 275 4.11 -7.91 -11.13
N ALA A 276 4.26 -8.88 -10.22
CA ALA A 276 5.17 -10.01 -10.37
C ALA A 276 4.90 -10.77 -11.69
N PHE A 277 3.64 -11.06 -12.00
CA PHE A 277 3.29 -11.67 -13.29
C PHE A 277 3.49 -10.73 -14.49
N ALA A 278 3.29 -9.43 -14.33
CA ALA A 278 3.51 -8.45 -15.40
C ALA A 278 4.98 -8.28 -15.79
N VAL A 279 5.92 -8.48 -14.86
CA VAL A 279 7.36 -8.46 -15.13
C VAL A 279 7.92 -9.85 -15.49
N GLY A 280 7.08 -10.88 -15.52
CA GLY A 280 7.47 -12.23 -15.93
C GLY A 280 7.99 -13.12 -14.79
N GLU A 281 7.96 -12.65 -13.55
CA GLU A 281 8.41 -13.38 -12.36
C GLU A 281 7.33 -14.35 -11.85
N ALA A 282 7.02 -15.37 -12.66
CA ALA A 282 5.96 -16.33 -12.36
C ALA A 282 6.20 -17.12 -11.04
N ALA A 283 7.47 -17.38 -10.70
CA ALA A 283 7.83 -18.04 -9.45
C ALA A 283 7.49 -17.17 -8.24
N LEU A 284 7.89 -15.88 -8.26
CA LEU A 284 7.52 -14.91 -7.22
C LEU A 284 5.99 -14.77 -7.13
N GLY A 285 5.31 -14.58 -8.26
CA GLY A 285 3.85 -14.47 -8.29
C GLY A 285 3.15 -15.69 -7.70
N THR A 286 3.62 -16.91 -7.99
CA THR A 286 3.06 -18.15 -7.43
C THR A 286 3.31 -18.27 -5.93
N PHE A 287 4.51 -17.92 -5.49
CA PHE A 287 4.88 -17.89 -4.08
C PHE A 287 3.99 -16.91 -3.30
N LEU A 288 3.79 -15.70 -3.83
CA LEU A 288 2.90 -14.67 -3.24
C LEU A 288 1.45 -15.19 -3.15
N ILE A 289 0.94 -15.84 -4.21
CA ILE A 289 -0.39 -16.46 -4.21
C ILE A 289 -0.54 -17.44 -3.04
N ILE A 290 0.43 -18.34 -2.85
CA ILE A 290 0.35 -19.37 -1.79
C ILE A 290 0.37 -18.70 -0.42
N GLY A 291 1.30 -17.76 -0.20
CA GLY A 291 1.42 -17.08 1.08
C GLY A 291 0.21 -16.27 1.47
N PHE A 292 -0.25 -15.42 0.54
CA PHE A 292 -1.41 -14.57 0.77
C PHE A 292 -2.70 -15.39 0.92
N THR A 293 -2.85 -16.50 0.19
CA THR A 293 -3.98 -17.42 0.39
C THR A 293 -4.00 -17.97 1.82
N LEU A 294 -2.86 -18.40 2.35
CA LEU A 294 -2.77 -18.94 3.71
C LEU A 294 -3.10 -17.87 4.76
N HIS A 295 -2.57 -16.65 4.61
CA HIS A 295 -2.89 -15.58 5.57
C HIS A 295 -4.37 -15.19 5.49
N ASN A 296 -4.98 -15.15 4.29
CA ASN A 296 -6.34 -14.64 4.09
C ASN A 296 -7.39 -15.55 4.72
N ILE A 297 -7.06 -16.84 4.91
CA ILE A 297 -7.89 -17.75 5.70
C ILE A 297 -7.94 -17.30 7.16
N THR A 298 -6.81 -16.90 7.74
CA THR A 298 -6.76 -16.48 9.15
C THR A 298 -7.47 -15.13 9.37
N GLU A 299 -7.49 -14.27 8.36
CA GLU A 299 -8.20 -13.00 8.40
C GLU A 299 -9.73 -13.16 8.41
N GLY A 300 -10.25 -14.14 7.65
CA GLY A 300 -11.66 -14.49 7.68
C GLY A 300 -12.16 -14.88 9.10
N VAL A 301 -11.30 -15.53 9.89
CA VAL A 301 -11.57 -15.82 11.32
C VAL A 301 -11.70 -14.53 12.12
N GLY A 302 -10.83 -13.54 11.85
CA GLY A 302 -10.88 -12.22 12.46
C GLY A 302 -12.16 -11.45 12.15
N ILE A 303 -12.62 -11.50 10.90
CA ILE A 303 -13.90 -10.89 10.48
C ILE A 303 -15.10 -11.58 11.14
N ALA A 304 -15.04 -12.90 11.36
CA ALA A 304 -16.11 -13.65 12.00
C ALA A 304 -16.27 -13.35 13.50
N ALA A 305 -15.19 -12.98 14.20
CA ALA A 305 -15.17 -12.87 15.66
C ALA A 305 -16.18 -11.85 16.26
N PRO A 306 -16.40 -10.65 15.69
CA PRO A 306 -17.43 -9.73 16.18
C PRO A 306 -18.87 -10.22 15.93
N LEU A 307 -19.08 -11.15 15.00
CA LEU A 307 -20.41 -11.67 14.66
C LEU A 307 -20.92 -12.72 15.65
N LEU A 308 -20.09 -13.19 16.59
CA LEU A 308 -20.41 -14.35 17.45
C LEU A 308 -21.64 -14.14 18.34
N LYS A 309 -21.98 -12.88 18.63
CA LYS A 309 -23.18 -12.50 19.39
C LYS A 309 -24.42 -12.26 18.52
N ASP A 310 -24.22 -12.13 17.22
CA ASP A 310 -25.28 -11.88 16.24
C ASP A 310 -25.77 -13.21 15.64
N ARG A 311 -26.91 -13.18 14.93
CA ARG A 311 -27.36 -14.27 14.05
C ARG A 311 -27.32 -13.79 12.59
N PRO A 312 -26.13 -13.67 11.98
CA PRO A 312 -25.98 -13.23 10.61
C PRO A 312 -26.58 -14.26 9.63
N SER A 313 -27.09 -13.75 8.50
CA SER A 313 -27.54 -14.60 7.39
C SER A 313 -26.34 -15.05 6.55
N TRP A 314 -26.48 -16.11 5.75
CA TRP A 314 -25.44 -16.54 4.80
C TRP A 314 -25.00 -15.41 3.84
N LYS A 315 -25.95 -14.53 3.44
CA LYS A 315 -25.66 -13.35 2.60
C LYS A 315 -24.69 -12.38 3.27
N THR A 316 -24.71 -12.30 4.60
CA THR A 316 -23.76 -11.48 5.37
C THR A 316 -22.33 -11.99 5.17
N PHE A 317 -22.13 -13.31 5.21
CA PHE A 317 -20.80 -13.90 5.01
C PHE A 317 -20.32 -13.71 3.57
N VAL A 318 -21.18 -13.89 2.57
CA VAL A 318 -20.83 -13.62 1.16
C VAL A 318 -20.44 -12.16 0.97
N ASN A 319 -21.21 -11.22 1.50
CA ASN A 319 -20.88 -9.79 1.40
C ASN A 319 -19.55 -9.47 2.09
N LEU A 320 -19.29 -10.03 3.27
CA LEU A 320 -18.02 -9.83 3.98
C LEU A 320 -16.84 -10.39 3.20
N ALA A 321 -16.97 -11.60 2.64
CA ALA A 321 -15.95 -12.20 1.78
C ALA A 321 -15.68 -11.37 0.52
N LEU A 322 -16.71 -10.79 -0.09
CA LEU A 322 -16.56 -9.92 -1.26
C LEU A 322 -15.95 -8.56 -0.91
N ILE A 323 -16.31 -7.97 0.23
CA ILE A 323 -15.73 -6.68 0.67
C ILE A 323 -14.25 -6.84 1.02
N ALA A 324 -13.89 -7.93 1.71
CA ALA A 324 -12.51 -8.20 2.11
C ALA A 324 -11.66 -8.79 0.97
N GLY A 325 -12.18 -9.76 0.21
CA GLY A 325 -11.39 -10.43 -0.82
C GLY A 325 -11.52 -9.84 -2.22
N GLY A 326 -12.63 -9.17 -2.53
CA GLY A 326 -12.90 -8.61 -3.86
C GLY A 326 -11.87 -7.58 -4.33
N PRO A 327 -11.36 -6.68 -3.47
CA PRO A 327 -10.33 -5.74 -3.86
C PRO A 327 -9.03 -6.38 -4.37
N ALA A 328 -8.70 -7.62 -3.98
CA ALA A 328 -7.55 -8.35 -4.55
C ALA A 328 -7.66 -8.52 -6.06
N ILE A 329 -8.87 -8.71 -6.60
CA ILE A 329 -9.13 -8.77 -8.04
C ILE A 329 -8.74 -7.45 -8.71
N ILE A 330 -9.18 -6.33 -8.12
CA ILE A 330 -8.86 -5.00 -8.61
C ILE A 330 -7.36 -4.74 -8.51
N GLY A 331 -6.73 -5.18 -7.42
CA GLY A 331 -5.28 -5.14 -7.21
C GLY A 331 -4.53 -5.89 -8.31
N THR A 332 -4.88 -7.13 -8.61
CA THR A 332 -4.22 -7.93 -9.66
C THR A 332 -4.33 -7.30 -11.05
N TRP A 333 -5.45 -6.64 -11.37
CA TRP A 333 -5.56 -5.87 -12.60
C TRP A 333 -4.69 -4.61 -12.56
N ALA A 334 -4.72 -3.86 -11.46
CA ALA A 334 -3.92 -2.65 -11.32
C ALA A 334 -2.42 -2.96 -11.41
N GLY A 335 -1.94 -3.99 -10.72
CA GLY A 335 -0.54 -4.41 -10.75
C GLY A 335 -0.17 -5.04 -12.10
N GLY A 336 -1.10 -5.79 -12.69
CA GLY A 336 -0.93 -6.45 -13.97
C GLY A 336 -0.81 -5.51 -15.17
N PHE A 337 -1.52 -4.37 -15.14
CA PHE A 337 -1.67 -3.49 -16.29
C PHE A 337 -1.16 -2.05 -16.08
N ILE A 338 -1.16 -1.56 -14.84
CA ILE A 338 -0.93 -0.15 -14.47
C ILE A 338 0.13 -0.09 -13.35
N PHE A 339 1.17 -0.92 -13.45
CA PHE A 339 2.22 -0.97 -12.42
C PHE A 339 2.97 0.36 -12.29
N ASN A 340 3.11 0.83 -11.04
CA ASN A 340 3.86 2.02 -10.66
C ASN A 340 4.24 1.92 -9.18
N ASP A 341 5.53 1.91 -8.86
CA ASP A 341 6.06 1.75 -7.50
C ASP A 341 5.62 2.86 -6.54
N THR A 342 5.48 4.09 -7.06
CA THR A 342 5.03 5.24 -6.25
C THR A 342 3.59 5.05 -5.78
N LEU A 343 2.71 4.58 -6.68
CA LEU A 343 1.33 4.27 -6.32
C LEU A 343 1.26 3.03 -5.42
N ALA A 344 2.07 2.02 -5.68
CA ALA A 344 2.17 0.83 -4.82
C ALA A 344 2.51 1.20 -3.38
N ALA A 345 3.56 1.99 -3.17
CA ALA A 345 3.97 2.50 -1.86
C ALA A 345 2.83 3.26 -1.15
N LEU A 346 2.12 4.13 -1.87
CA LEU A 346 0.97 4.85 -1.31
C LEU A 346 -0.16 3.91 -0.88
N PHE A 347 -0.51 2.92 -1.71
CA PHE A 347 -1.60 1.99 -1.41
C PHE A 347 -1.27 1.04 -0.26
N PHE A 348 -0.03 0.57 -0.15
CA PHE A 348 0.44 -0.17 1.04
C PHE A 348 0.35 0.70 2.30
N GLY A 349 0.76 1.97 2.22
CA GLY A 349 0.55 2.93 3.29
C GLY A 349 -0.92 3.01 3.71
N ILE A 350 -1.83 3.23 2.76
CA ILE A 350 -3.29 3.30 3.01
C ILE A 350 -3.80 2.01 3.68
N GLY A 351 -3.36 0.85 3.22
CA GLY A 351 -3.69 -0.47 3.79
C GLY A 351 -3.22 -0.61 5.25
N ALA A 352 -1.96 -0.29 5.52
CA ALA A 352 -1.39 -0.32 6.88
C ALA A 352 -2.17 0.59 7.84
N GLY A 353 -2.53 1.79 7.38
CA GLY A 353 -3.40 2.71 8.12
C GLY A 353 -4.78 2.16 8.43
N ALA A 354 -5.38 1.46 7.48
CA ALA A 354 -6.69 0.83 7.66
C ALA A 354 -6.64 -0.31 8.69
N ILE A 355 -5.60 -1.15 8.63
CA ILE A 355 -5.42 -2.23 9.61
C ILE A 355 -5.17 -1.67 11.02
N LEU A 356 -4.33 -0.63 11.16
CA LEU A 356 -4.11 0.07 12.44
C LEU A 356 -5.43 0.57 13.04
N GLN A 357 -6.31 1.13 12.20
CA GLN A 357 -7.63 1.56 12.64
C GLN A 357 -8.47 0.39 13.16
N VAL A 358 -8.41 -0.76 12.50
CA VAL A 358 -9.12 -1.97 12.92
C VAL A 358 -8.59 -2.50 14.25
N ILE A 359 -7.27 -2.56 14.43
CA ILE A 359 -6.64 -2.93 15.71
C ILE A 359 -7.16 -2.04 16.83
N TYR A 360 -7.23 -0.72 16.60
CA TYR A 360 -7.81 0.22 17.55
C TYR A 360 -9.27 -0.10 17.88
N VAL A 361 -10.11 -0.40 16.87
CA VAL A 361 -11.53 -0.73 17.08
C VAL A 361 -11.71 -2.01 17.91
N ILE A 362 -10.99 -3.09 17.58
CA ILE A 362 -11.11 -4.37 18.30
C ILE A 362 -10.59 -4.21 19.73
N SER A 363 -9.44 -3.55 19.92
CA SER A 363 -8.87 -3.30 21.24
C SER A 363 -9.83 -2.49 22.12
N LYS A 364 -10.44 -1.43 21.55
CA LYS A 364 -11.48 -0.63 22.22
C LYS A 364 -12.71 -1.45 22.57
N MET A 365 -13.10 -2.41 21.74
CA MET A 365 -14.22 -3.31 22.00
C MET A 365 -13.93 -4.27 23.18
N ILE A 366 -12.72 -4.85 23.23
CA ILE A 366 -12.28 -5.70 24.35
C ILE A 366 -12.28 -4.89 25.65
N LEU A 367 -11.71 -3.68 25.63
CA LEU A 367 -11.65 -2.78 26.80
C LEU A 367 -13.06 -2.47 27.33
N LYS A 368 -13.95 -1.98 26.46
CA LYS A 368 -15.34 -1.62 26.84
C LYS A 368 -16.13 -2.81 27.38
N GLU A 369 -16.02 -3.98 26.75
CA GLU A 369 -16.76 -5.16 27.21
C GLU A 369 -16.20 -5.71 28.54
N SER A 370 -14.88 -5.65 28.71
CA SER A 370 -14.23 -6.08 29.96
C SER A 370 -14.68 -5.21 31.13
N GLU A 371 -14.74 -3.89 30.93
CA GLU A 371 -15.28 -2.94 31.92
C GLU A 371 -16.75 -3.25 32.25
N LYS A 372 -17.62 -3.43 31.23
CA LYS A 372 -19.05 -3.76 31.41
C LYS A 372 -19.27 -5.06 32.19
N LYS A 373 -18.33 -6.02 32.12
CA LYS A 373 -18.44 -7.34 32.75
C LYS A 373 -17.57 -7.51 33.99
N GLY A 374 -16.87 -6.47 34.44
CA GLY A 374 -15.94 -6.54 35.57
C GLY A 374 -14.77 -7.54 35.35
N LEU A 375 -14.34 -7.73 34.11
CA LEU A 375 -13.21 -8.58 33.73
C LEU A 375 -11.95 -7.72 33.57
N SER A 376 -10.76 -8.32 33.78
CA SER A 376 -9.50 -7.67 33.41
C SER A 376 -9.38 -7.59 31.88
N PRO A 377 -9.18 -6.39 31.29
CA PRO A 377 -9.00 -6.26 29.84
C PRO A 377 -7.72 -6.93 29.33
N VAL A 378 -6.70 -6.98 30.19
CA VAL A 378 -5.45 -7.72 29.92
C VAL A 378 -5.39 -8.89 30.90
N SER A 379 -5.72 -10.08 30.41
CA SER A 379 -5.62 -11.34 31.13
C SER A 379 -4.57 -12.23 30.46
N TRP A 380 -4.07 -13.25 31.17
CA TRP A 380 -3.17 -14.25 30.59
C TRP A 380 -3.76 -14.92 29.34
N LEU A 381 -5.08 -15.14 29.33
CA LEU A 381 -5.79 -15.65 28.15
C LEU A 381 -5.70 -14.68 26.97
N ASN A 382 -5.96 -13.40 27.17
CA ASN A 382 -5.88 -12.39 26.10
C ASN A 382 -4.43 -12.23 25.60
N PHE A 383 -3.46 -12.20 26.50
CA PHE A 383 -2.04 -12.15 26.15
C PHE A 383 -1.61 -13.39 25.35
N SER A 384 -2.03 -14.59 25.77
CA SER A 384 -1.76 -15.83 25.03
C SER A 384 -2.41 -15.83 23.65
N GLY A 385 -3.63 -15.30 23.54
CA GLY A 385 -4.32 -15.14 22.25
C GLY A 385 -3.54 -14.22 21.32
N LEU A 386 -3.19 -13.01 21.78
CA LEU A 386 -2.41 -12.04 21.02
C LEU A 386 -1.06 -12.60 20.57
N THR A 387 -0.32 -13.23 21.49
CA THR A 387 0.98 -13.85 21.19
C THR A 387 0.83 -14.99 20.19
N ALA A 388 -0.20 -15.84 20.35
CA ALA A 388 -0.50 -16.91 19.40
C ALA A 388 -0.85 -16.35 18.01
N GLY A 389 -1.59 -15.25 17.92
CA GLY A 389 -1.86 -14.58 16.66
C GLY A 389 -0.57 -14.14 15.96
N ILE A 390 0.32 -13.43 16.66
CA ILE A 390 1.61 -13.01 16.11
C ILE A 390 2.43 -14.23 15.67
N LEU A 391 2.50 -15.27 16.51
CA LEU A 391 3.26 -16.49 16.20
C LEU A 391 2.68 -17.24 14.99
N ILE A 392 1.35 -17.37 14.89
CA ILE A 392 0.71 -18.00 13.73
C ILE A 392 1.12 -17.27 12.47
N MET A 393 0.99 -15.94 12.43
CA MET A 393 1.37 -15.15 11.26
C MET A 393 2.85 -15.23 10.94
N TYR A 394 3.71 -15.17 11.96
CA TYR A 394 5.15 -15.28 11.78
C TYR A 394 5.55 -16.66 11.22
N VAL A 395 4.96 -17.75 11.75
CA VAL A 395 5.21 -19.10 11.23
C VAL A 395 4.66 -19.25 9.82
N THR A 396 3.46 -18.75 9.50
CA THR A 396 2.95 -18.79 8.14
C THR A 396 3.84 -18.01 7.18
N ALA A 397 4.30 -16.81 7.57
CA ALA A 397 5.23 -16.02 6.76
C ALA A 397 6.58 -16.74 6.55
N LEU A 398 7.11 -17.41 7.58
CA LEU A 398 8.31 -18.23 7.46
C LEU A 398 8.11 -19.42 6.53
N MET A 399 6.98 -20.15 6.65
CA MET A 399 6.68 -21.30 5.80
C MET A 399 6.50 -20.92 4.33
N VAL A 400 6.12 -19.67 4.08
CA VAL A 400 6.01 -19.15 2.72
C VAL A 400 7.38 -18.80 2.20
N LYS A 401 8.29 -18.20 2.99
CA LYS A 401 9.66 -17.79 2.58
C LYS A 401 10.63 -18.88 2.10
N PHE A 402 10.24 -20.14 2.10
CA PHE A 402 11.03 -21.28 1.61
C PHE A 402 10.19 -22.14 0.68
#